data_AF-A0A090MSQ7-F1
#
_entry.id   AF-A0A090MSQ7-F1
#
_cell.length_a   1.000
_cell.length_b   1.000
_cell.length_c   1.000
_cell.angle_alpha   90.00
_cell.angle_beta   90.00
_cell.angle_gamma   90.00
#
_symmetry.space_group_name_H-M   'P 1'
#
loop_
_entity.id
_entity.type
_entity.pdbx_description
1 polymer ?
#
loop_
_entity_poly.entity_id
_entity_poly.type
_entity_poly.pdbx_seq_one_letter_code
_entity_poly.pdbx_strand_id
1 'polypeptide(L)'
;MMARLKRLMLIAGLTTALGIGAVFIAIGYKLFRGEGATKAATEATIMVPKGSRIVSTAALEDRIAVTLDIGGATEIRTYDAKTFKLLGRARFATEP
;
A
#
# COMPACT_ATOMS: atom_id res chain seq x y z
N MET A 1 15.85 -26.96 48.67
CA MET A 1 16.44 -26.98 47.31
C MET A 1 15.42 -26.62 46.21
N MET A 2 14.25 -27.27 46.13
CA MET A 2 13.32 -27.16 44.99
C MET A 2 12.66 -25.79 44.75
N ALA A 3 12.46 -24.96 45.79
CA ALA A 3 11.80 -23.65 45.62
C ALA A 3 12.62 -22.65 44.78
N ARG A 4 13.96 -22.73 44.85
CA ARG A 4 14.87 -21.88 44.05
C ARG A 4 14.86 -22.30 42.58
N LEU A 5 14.83 -23.61 42.31
CA LEU A 5 14.75 -24.15 40.95
C LEU A 5 13.41 -23.82 40.30
N LYS A 6 12.30 -23.94 41.04
CA LYS A 6 10.96 -23.51 40.57
C LYS A 6 10.92 -22.02 40.23
N ARG A 7 11.52 -21.16 41.05
CA ARG A 7 11.64 -19.72 40.75
C ARG A 7 12.45 -19.45 39.50
N LEU A 8 13.57 -20.15 39.31
CA LEU A 8 14.42 -19.98 38.13
C LEU A 8 13.69 -20.43 36.85
N MET A 9 12.97 -21.56 36.88
CA MET A 9 12.15 -22.02 35.75
C MET A 9 11.03 -21.03 35.41
N LEU A 10 10.41 -20.43 36.43
CA LEU A 10 9.33 -19.47 36.23
C LEU A 10 9.85 -18.21 35.53
N ILE A 11 11.02 -17.70 35.93
CA ILE A 11 11.65 -16.55 35.28
C ILE A 11 12.03 -16.87 33.83
N ALA A 12 12.64 -18.03 33.58
CA ALA A 12 13.03 -18.45 32.24
C ALA A 12 11.83 -18.64 31.29
N GLY A 13 10.72 -19.20 31.81
CA GLY A 13 9.48 -19.31 31.06
C GLY A 13 8.89 -17.94 30.73
N LEU A 14 8.90 -17.03 31.71
CA LEU A 14 8.33 -15.69 31.56
C LEU A 14 9.11 -14.87 30.53
N THR A 15 10.45 -14.93 30.52
CA THR A 15 11.26 -14.26 29.50
C THR A 15 11.04 -14.83 28.11
N THR A 16 10.86 -16.15 27.99
CA THR A 16 10.58 -16.81 26.71
C THR A 16 9.21 -16.40 26.17
N ALA A 17 8.20 -16.38 27.04
CA ALA A 17 6.84 -15.94 26.68
C ALA A 17 6.81 -14.47 26.23
N LEU A 18 7.59 -13.60 26.89
CA LEU A 18 7.73 -12.20 26.47
C LEU A 18 8.36 -12.07 25.09
N GLY A 19 9.42 -12.84 24.80
CA GLY A 19 10.06 -12.85 23.48
C GLY A 19 9.09 -13.29 22.37
N ILE A 20 8.39 -14.39 22.59
CA ILE A 20 7.37 -14.89 21.64
C ILE A 20 6.25 -13.88 21.46
N GLY A 21 5.76 -13.27 22.56
CA GLY A 21 4.72 -12.24 22.51
C GLY A 21 5.13 -11.03 21.69
N ALA A 22 6.36 -10.55 21.85
CA ALA A 22 6.89 -9.43 21.07
C ALA A 22 6.91 -9.74 19.55
N VAL A 23 7.28 -10.96 19.16
CA VAL A 23 7.27 -11.39 17.76
C VAL A 23 5.86 -11.40 17.20
N PHE A 24 4.88 -11.94 17.93
CA PHE A 24 3.48 -11.90 17.49
C PHE A 24 2.93 -10.48 17.36
N ILE A 25 3.28 -9.57 18.27
CA ILE A 25 2.90 -8.16 18.18
C ILE A 25 3.54 -7.51 16.95
N ALA A 26 4.82 -7.77 16.68
CA ALA A 26 5.50 -7.23 15.50
C ALA A 26 4.88 -7.75 14.18
N ILE A 27 4.57 -9.04 14.11
CA ILE A 27 3.88 -9.63 12.94
C ILE A 27 2.49 -9.03 12.80
N GLY A 28 1.71 -8.96 13.88
CA GLY A 28 0.39 -8.33 13.87
C GLY A 28 0.47 -6.88 13.40
N TYR A 29 1.36 -6.08 13.97
CA TYR A 29 1.58 -4.70 13.54
C TYR A 29 1.97 -4.63 12.06
N LYS A 30 2.87 -5.49 11.59
CA LYS A 30 3.27 -5.54 10.17
C LYS A 30 2.10 -5.95 9.26
N LEU A 31 1.21 -6.83 9.69
CA LEU A 31 0.03 -7.24 8.91
C LEU A 31 -1.06 -6.16 8.89
N PHE A 32 -1.24 -5.42 10.00
CA PHE A 32 -2.29 -4.39 10.13
C PHE A 32 -1.85 -3.00 9.68
N ARG A 33 -0.55 -2.70 9.71
CA ARG A 33 0.02 -1.39 9.35
C ARG A 33 0.94 -1.45 8.13
N GLY A 34 1.66 -2.56 7.93
CA GLY A 34 2.38 -2.80 6.70
C GLY A 34 1.43 -3.37 5.65
N GLU A 35 1.64 -3.01 4.40
CA GLU A 35 0.87 -3.40 3.21
C GLU A 35 0.92 -4.91 2.87
N GLY A 36 1.08 -5.77 3.88
CA GLY A 36 1.36 -7.20 3.77
C GLY A 36 0.16 -8.10 3.49
N ALA A 37 -1.03 -7.54 3.27
CA ALA A 37 -1.98 -8.24 2.43
C ALA A 37 -1.60 -7.91 0.99
N THR A 38 -0.76 -8.74 0.36
CA THR A 38 -0.73 -8.84 -1.10
C THR A 38 -2.15 -9.20 -1.53
N LYS A 39 -2.98 -8.16 -1.69
CA LYS A 39 -4.29 -8.30 -2.32
C LYS A 39 -3.99 -8.90 -3.68
N ALA A 40 -4.63 -10.02 -3.98
CA ALA A 40 -4.60 -10.61 -5.31
C ALA A 40 -4.75 -9.46 -6.32
N ALA A 41 -3.87 -9.41 -7.32
CA ALA A 41 -3.86 -8.36 -8.32
C ALA A 41 -5.28 -8.24 -8.89
N THR A 42 -6.01 -7.21 -8.46
CA THR A 42 -7.37 -6.97 -8.92
C THR A 42 -7.22 -6.37 -10.30
N GLU A 43 -7.63 -7.10 -11.33
CA GLU A 43 -7.76 -6.53 -12.68
C GLU A 43 -8.77 -5.37 -12.61
N ALA A 44 -8.25 -4.15 -12.65
CA ALA A 44 -9.05 -2.94 -12.62
C ALA A 44 -9.17 -2.37 -14.03
N THR A 45 -10.39 -2.39 -14.57
CA THR A 45 -10.70 -1.72 -15.83
C THR A 45 -10.91 -0.24 -15.59
N ILE A 46 -9.91 0.58 -15.92
CA ILE A 46 -10.02 2.04 -15.86
C ILE A 46 -10.72 2.53 -17.14
N MET A 47 -11.89 3.15 -16.98
CA MET A 47 -12.59 3.79 -18.09
C MET A 47 -11.87 5.06 -18.52
N VAL A 48 -11.22 4.97 -19.67
CA VAL A 48 -10.52 6.07 -20.34
C VAL A 48 -11.49 6.72 -21.35
N PRO A 49 -11.53 8.07 -21.48
CA PRO A 49 -12.44 8.74 -22.41
C PRO A 49 -12.29 8.24 -23.84
N LYS A 50 -13.41 8.10 -24.56
CA LYS A 50 -13.38 7.65 -25.96
C LYS A 50 -12.53 8.61 -26.80
N GLY A 51 -11.64 8.06 -27.61
CA GLY A 51 -10.74 8.84 -28.47
C GLY A 51 -9.52 9.42 -27.75
N SER A 52 -9.27 9.07 -26.49
CA SER A 52 -8.06 9.50 -25.79
C SER A 52 -6.93 8.50 -25.91
N ARG A 53 -5.70 9.02 -26.02
CA ARG A 53 -4.46 8.24 -26.10
C ARG A 53 -3.69 8.40 -24.81
N ILE A 54 -3.23 7.28 -24.24
CA ILE A 54 -2.28 7.32 -23.13
C ILE A 54 -0.92 7.72 -23.71
N VAL A 55 -0.42 8.88 -23.29
CA VAL A 55 0.87 9.44 -23.76
C VAL A 55 2.00 9.05 -22.82
N SER A 56 1.72 8.99 -21.51
CA SER A 56 2.72 8.65 -20.51
C SER A 56 2.08 8.07 -19.25
N THR A 57 2.79 7.16 -18.60
CA THR A 57 2.44 6.59 -17.29
C THR A 57 3.61 6.74 -16.34
N ALA A 58 3.35 7.26 -15.14
CA ALA A 58 4.33 7.37 -14.07
C ALA A 58 3.77 6.72 -12.80
N ALA A 59 4.53 5.80 -12.22
CA ALA A 59 4.22 5.21 -10.94
C ALA A 59 5.10 5.86 -9.85
N LEU A 60 4.45 6.32 -8.80
CA LEU A 60 5.05 6.80 -7.55
C LEU A 60 4.50 5.89 -6.43
N GLU A 61 5.24 5.60 -5.37
CA GLU A 61 4.93 4.55 -4.36
C GLU A 61 3.44 4.17 -4.22
N ASP A 62 2.58 5.11 -3.84
CA ASP A 62 1.14 4.89 -3.65
C ASP A 62 0.22 5.48 -4.74
N ARG A 63 0.79 6.04 -5.82
CA ARG A 63 0.06 6.81 -6.83
C ARG A 63 0.50 6.48 -8.25
N ILE A 64 -0.47 6.33 -9.14
CA ILE A 64 -0.24 6.15 -10.57
C ILE A 64 -0.74 7.39 -11.29
N ALA A 65 0.14 8.16 -11.91
CA ALA A 65 -0.22 9.26 -12.79
C ALA A 65 -0.29 8.77 -14.24
N VAL A 66 -1.43 8.97 -14.89
CA VAL A 66 -1.66 8.64 -16.30
C VAL A 66 -1.88 9.95 -17.05
N THR A 67 -1.00 10.24 -18.00
CA THR A 67 -1.11 11.37 -18.91
C THR A 67 -1.87 10.94 -20.14
N LEU A 68 -3.02 11.56 -20.37
CA LEU A 68 -3.94 11.33 -21.47
C LEU A 68 -3.90 12.51 -22.43
N ASP A 69 -3.81 12.24 -23.73
CA ASP A 69 -4.20 13.18 -24.76
C ASP A 69 -5.67 12.95 -25.10
N ILE A 70 -6.50 13.97 -24.91
CA ILE A 70 -7.93 13.92 -25.22
C ILE A 70 -8.20 14.96 -26.30
N GLY A 71 -8.12 14.55 -27.57
CA GLY A 71 -8.38 15.44 -28.70
C GLY A 71 -7.43 16.63 -28.76
N GLY A 72 -6.14 16.42 -28.48
CA GLY A 72 -5.10 17.46 -28.51
C GLY A 72 -4.96 18.25 -27.19
N ALA A 73 -5.78 17.98 -26.18
CA ALA A 73 -5.61 18.54 -24.83
C ALA A 73 -4.95 17.50 -23.91
N THR A 74 -3.88 17.91 -23.23
CA THR A 74 -3.20 17.06 -22.24
C THR A 74 -3.94 17.11 -20.89
N GLU A 75 -4.33 15.94 -20.39
CA GLU A 75 -4.95 15.73 -19.07
C GLU A 75 -4.14 14.72 -18.26
N ILE A 76 -3.77 15.06 -17.02
CA ILE A 76 -3.12 14.13 -16.09
C ILE A 76 -4.17 13.64 -15.10
N ARG A 77 -4.31 12.32 -14.99
CA ARG A 77 -5.15 11.65 -14.00
C ARG A 77 -4.28 10.90 -13.01
N THR A 78 -4.39 11.25 -11.75
CA THR A 78 -3.70 10.54 -10.67
C THR A 78 -4.65 9.55 -10.05
N TYR A 79 -4.23 8.30 -9.96
CA TYR A 79 -4.95 7.19 -9.35
C TYR A 79 -4.20 6.72 -8.11
N ASP A 80 -4.93 6.19 -7.15
CA ASP A 80 -4.37 5.45 -6.03
C ASP A 80 -3.89 4.08 -6.53
N ALA A 81 -2.63 3.73 -6.27
CA ALA A 81 -2.02 2.50 -6.79
C ALA A 81 -2.65 1.22 -6.22
N LYS A 82 -3.28 1.31 -5.04
CA LYS A 82 -3.85 0.16 -4.31
C LYS A 82 -5.31 -0.08 -4.66
N THR A 83 -6.05 0.97 -5.03
CA THR A 83 -7.50 0.92 -5.25
C THR A 83 -7.93 1.32 -6.65
N PHE A 84 -7.00 1.84 -7.47
CA PHE A 84 -7.27 2.43 -8.78
C PHE A 84 -8.34 3.52 -8.76
N LYS A 85 -8.61 4.11 -7.59
CA LYS A 85 -9.53 5.23 -7.47
C LYS A 85 -8.85 6.49 -7.98
N LEU A 86 -9.60 7.30 -8.72
CA LEU A 86 -9.14 8.60 -9.17
C LEU A 86 -8.94 9.51 -7.96
N LEU A 87 -7.70 9.91 -7.71
CA LEU A 87 -7.31 10.86 -6.67
C LEU A 87 -7.43 12.31 -7.14
N GLY A 88 -7.17 12.56 -8.43
CA GLY A 88 -7.18 13.92 -8.95
C GLY A 88 -7.08 13.98 -10.47
N ARG A 89 -7.49 15.13 -11.01
CA ARG A 89 -7.37 15.48 -12.43
C ARG A 89 -6.74 16.84 -12.56
N ALA A 90 -5.73 16.95 -13.40
CA ALA A 90 -5.13 18.21 -13.83
C ALA A 90 -5.30 18.35 -15.34
N ARG A 91 -5.77 19.51 -15.79
CA ARG A 91 -5.88 19.86 -17.20
C ARG A 91 -4.97 21.03 -17.47
N PHE A 92 -4.19 20.95 -18.53
CA PHE A 92 -3.41 22.11 -18.98
C PHE A 92 -4.30 22.98 -19.86
N ALA A 93 -4.37 24.27 -19.54
CA ALA A 93 -5.01 25.25 -20.40
C ALA A 93 -4.01 25.64 -21.50
N THR A 94 -4.46 25.65 -22.75
CA THR A 94 -3.71 26.22 -23.85
C THR A 94 -3.96 27.73 -23.83
N GLU A 95 -2.96 28.54 -23.48
CA GLU A 95 -3.06 30.00 -23.67
C GLU A 95 -3.06 30.31 -25.18
N PRO A 96 -3.89 31.28 -25.63
CA PRO A 96 -4.01 31.67 -27.03
C PRO A 96 -2.77 32.39 -27.57
#